data_AF-A0A972KA73-F1
#
_entry.id   AF-A0A972KA73-F1
#
_cell.length_a   1.000
_cell.length_b   1.000
_cell.length_c   1.000
_cell.angle_alpha   90.00
_cell.angle_beta   90.00
_cell.angle_gamma   90.00
#
_symmetry.space_group_name_H-M   'P 1'
#
loop_
_entity.id
_entity.type
_entity.pdbx_description
1 polymer ?
#
loop_
_entity_poly.entity_id
_entity_poly.type
_entity_poly.pdbx_seq_one_letter_code
_entity_poly.pdbx_strand_id
1 'polypeptide(L)'
;VLVMAACSPSGGGDSTVSVTSGPVQAEEFPDPEEWARAYGECMREKGWNVVIEGGTVITDAESPEQRAIATTDGDACDAELVAAGIVPDPSRPPSEEQARAIYEELLETRVCLVENGYPVSEVPSFEAYFDERLNGSEEDRRWTPLALSGDPGDEAMARAAHLVCEADDNG
;
A
#
# COMPACT_ATOMS: atom_id res chain seq x y z
N VAL A 1 -36.77 20.84 61.40
CA VAL A 1 -35.63 20.11 62.02
C VAL A 1 -34.71 19.69 60.90
N LEU A 2 -33.47 20.17 60.95
CA LEU A 2 -32.37 19.87 60.02
C LEU A 2 -31.62 18.65 60.57
N VAL A 3 -31.29 17.66 59.73
CA VAL A 3 -30.08 16.84 59.89
C VAL A 3 -29.51 16.54 58.49
N MET A 4 -28.24 16.87 58.32
CA MET A 4 -27.40 16.63 57.13
C MET A 4 -26.71 15.26 57.17
N ALA A 5 -26.34 14.73 55.99
CA ALA A 5 -25.10 13.98 55.65
C ALA A 5 -25.29 13.31 54.27
N ALA A 6 -24.34 13.09 53.36
CA ALA A 6 -22.96 13.51 53.10
C ALA A 6 -22.58 13.01 51.66
N CYS A 7 -21.48 13.50 51.09
CA CYS A 7 -21.07 13.40 49.67
C CYS A 7 -20.38 12.08 49.19
N SER A 8 -20.56 11.79 47.89
CA SER A 8 -19.66 11.32 46.77
C SER A 8 -18.63 10.17 46.96
N PRO A 9 -18.32 9.35 45.90
CA PRO A 9 -17.44 9.75 44.77
C PRO A 9 -17.89 9.25 43.38
N SER A 10 -17.78 10.05 42.31
CA SER A 10 -16.69 10.09 41.32
C SER A 10 -16.59 8.90 40.36
N GLY A 11 -16.65 9.21 39.06
CA GLY A 11 -15.82 8.55 38.04
C GLY A 11 -16.45 7.38 37.30
N GLY A 12 -17.00 7.66 36.13
CA GLY A 12 -17.36 6.67 35.13
C GLY A 12 -17.82 7.41 33.89
N GLY A 13 -16.86 8.03 33.20
CA GLY A 13 -17.13 8.77 31.98
C GLY A 13 -17.84 7.87 30.99
N ASP A 14 -19.04 8.30 30.63
CA ASP A 14 -19.74 7.86 29.44
C ASP A 14 -18.94 8.42 28.25
N SER A 15 -17.86 7.72 27.93
CA SER A 15 -17.12 7.88 26.69
C SER A 15 -17.30 6.57 25.94
N THR A 16 -18.50 6.32 25.44
CA THR A 16 -18.63 5.55 24.21
C THR A 16 -17.92 6.36 23.14
N VAL A 17 -16.61 6.17 23.04
CA VAL A 17 -15.84 6.58 21.86
C VAL A 17 -16.43 5.75 20.75
N SER A 18 -17.39 6.34 20.03
CA SER A 18 -17.72 5.89 18.70
C SER A 18 -16.47 6.18 17.89
N VAL A 19 -15.55 5.22 17.89
CA VAL A 19 -14.54 5.13 16.84
C VAL A 19 -15.38 4.89 15.60
N THR A 20 -15.74 6.01 14.97
CA THR A 20 -16.22 5.98 13.61
C THR A 20 -14.98 5.52 12.88
N SER A 21 -14.95 4.23 12.51
CA SER A 21 -14.10 3.73 11.44
C SER A 21 -14.52 4.50 10.19
N GLY A 22 -14.06 5.76 10.11
CA GLY A 22 -14.01 6.44 8.84
C GLY A 22 -13.11 5.60 7.95
N PRO A 23 -13.40 5.50 6.65
CA PRO A 23 -12.43 4.94 5.72
C PRO A 23 -11.14 5.73 5.92
N VAL A 24 -10.11 5.06 6.43
CA VAL A 24 -8.73 5.53 6.28
C VAL A 24 -8.61 5.74 4.78
N GLN A 25 -8.48 7.00 4.36
CA GLN A 25 -8.62 7.32 2.96
C GLN A 25 -7.57 6.51 2.20
N ALA A 26 -8.04 5.69 1.27
CA ALA A 26 -7.26 4.98 0.29
C ALA A 26 -6.58 5.98 -0.67
N GLU A 27 -5.72 6.85 -0.15
CA GLU A 27 -4.87 7.77 -0.92
C GLU A 27 -3.53 7.13 -1.26
N GLU A 28 -3.43 5.80 -1.26
CA GLU A 28 -2.14 5.14 -1.44
C GLU A 28 -1.85 4.80 -2.91
N PHE A 29 -2.90 4.64 -3.74
CA PHE A 29 -2.74 4.45 -5.17
C PHE A 29 -3.79 5.25 -5.92
N PRO A 30 -3.42 5.97 -7.01
CA PRO A 30 -4.41 6.60 -7.86
C PRO A 30 -5.38 5.53 -8.36
N ASP A 31 -6.67 5.88 -8.47
CA ASP A 31 -7.66 5.02 -9.10
C ASP A 31 -7.09 4.52 -10.46
N PRO A 32 -7.01 3.19 -10.71
CA PRO A 32 -6.33 2.69 -11.90
C PRO A 32 -6.91 3.24 -13.21
N GLU A 33 -8.21 3.56 -13.25
CA GLU A 33 -8.84 4.17 -14.42
C GLU A 33 -8.48 5.65 -14.55
N GLU A 34 -8.38 6.38 -13.44
CA GLU A 34 -7.92 7.77 -13.40
C GLU A 34 -6.46 7.89 -13.84
N TRP A 35 -5.57 7.06 -13.28
CA TRP A 35 -4.17 6.99 -13.70
C TRP A 35 -4.06 6.67 -15.18
N ALA A 36 -4.69 5.60 -15.65
CA ALA A 36 -4.59 5.15 -17.03
C ALA A 36 -5.11 6.21 -18.02
N ARG A 37 -6.14 6.96 -17.61
CA ARG A 37 -6.67 8.08 -18.39
C ARG A 37 -5.67 9.23 -18.49
N ALA A 38 -5.15 9.71 -17.37
CA ALA A 38 -4.21 10.83 -17.34
C ALA A 38 -2.88 10.48 -18.05
N TYR A 39 -2.32 9.32 -17.73
CA TYR A 39 -1.10 8.83 -18.38
C TYR A 39 -1.31 8.60 -19.88
N GLY A 40 -2.43 7.97 -20.25
CA GLY A 40 -2.77 7.73 -21.65
C GLY A 40 -3.01 9.00 -22.46
N GLU A 41 -3.54 10.06 -21.84
CA GLU A 41 -3.66 11.39 -22.47
C GLU A 41 -2.27 12.00 -22.73
N CYS A 42 -1.40 12.01 -21.73
CA CYS A 42 -0.02 12.48 -21.88
C CYS A 42 0.74 11.73 -22.99
N MET A 43 0.62 10.41 -23.05
CA MET A 43 1.26 9.60 -24.09
C MET A 43 0.72 9.92 -25.49
N ARG A 44 -0.60 10.19 -25.62
CA ARG A 44 -1.18 10.64 -26.91
C ARG A 44 -0.65 12.01 -27.33
N GLU A 45 -0.47 12.94 -26.39
CA GLU A 45 0.12 14.26 -26.67
C GLU A 45 1.57 14.16 -27.19
N LYS A 46 2.31 13.15 -26.71
CA LYS A 46 3.66 12.82 -27.20
C LYS A 46 3.66 12.07 -28.54
N GLY A 47 2.48 11.73 -29.07
CA GLY A 47 2.30 11.18 -30.41
C GLY A 47 2.10 9.66 -30.48
N TRP A 48 1.95 8.99 -29.33
CA TRP A 48 1.68 7.55 -29.28
C TRP A 48 0.21 7.25 -29.61
N ASN A 49 -0.02 6.15 -30.32
CA ASN A 49 -1.38 5.61 -30.42
C ASN A 49 -1.66 4.75 -29.18
N VAL A 50 -2.54 5.23 -28.31
CA VAL A 50 -2.80 4.64 -26.99
C VAL A 50 -4.18 4.02 -26.91
N VAL A 51 -4.23 2.75 -26.50
CA VAL A 51 -5.45 2.04 -26.09
C VAL A 51 -5.42 1.84 -24.57
N ILE A 52 -6.55 2.07 -23.90
CA ILE A 52 -6.69 1.82 -22.46
C ILE A 52 -7.61 0.62 -22.27
N GLU A 53 -7.14 -0.40 -21.57
CA GLU A 53 -7.89 -1.63 -21.27
C GLU A 53 -7.75 -1.97 -19.80
N GLY A 54 -8.85 -1.94 -19.03
CA GLY A 54 -8.86 -2.35 -17.62
C GLY A 54 -7.82 -1.64 -16.74
N GLY A 55 -7.66 -0.32 -16.88
CA GLY A 55 -6.65 0.45 -16.14
C GLY A 55 -5.21 0.28 -16.66
N THR A 56 -5.01 -0.41 -17.78
CA THR A 56 -3.69 -0.57 -18.42
C THR A 56 -3.60 0.31 -19.67
N VAL A 57 -2.43 0.95 -19.86
CA VAL A 57 -2.12 1.77 -21.04
C VAL A 57 -1.27 0.95 -22.01
N ILE A 58 -1.75 0.77 -23.24
CA ILE A 58 -1.09 0.02 -24.30
C ILE A 58 -0.73 0.97 -25.44
N THR A 59 0.55 0.99 -25.84
CA THR A 59 1.06 1.78 -26.96
C THR A 59 1.29 0.92 -28.20
N ASP A 60 1.47 1.57 -29.35
CA ASP A 60 1.80 0.94 -30.64
C ASP A 60 3.32 0.73 -30.86
N ALA A 61 4.10 0.62 -29.78
CA ALA A 61 5.55 0.39 -29.87
C ALA A 61 5.87 -1.07 -30.26
N GLU A 62 6.32 -1.29 -31.51
CA GLU A 62 6.60 -2.64 -32.05
C GLU A 62 8.09 -3.02 -31.97
N SER A 63 9.00 -2.06 -32.14
CA SER A 63 10.45 -2.30 -32.12
C SER A 63 11.08 -2.09 -30.74
N PRO A 64 12.27 -2.67 -30.46
CA PRO A 64 13.03 -2.36 -29.25
C PRO A 64 13.33 -0.87 -29.08
N GLU A 65 13.67 -0.18 -30.17
CA GLU A 65 13.94 1.26 -30.18
C GLU A 65 12.68 2.05 -29.87
N GLN A 66 11.54 1.70 -30.47
CA GLN A 66 10.26 2.34 -30.16
C GLN A 66 9.88 2.13 -28.69
N ARG A 67 10.07 0.93 -28.15
CA ARG A 67 9.81 0.66 -26.73
C ARG A 67 10.69 1.51 -25.81
N ALA A 68 11.97 1.68 -26.14
CA ALA A 68 12.86 2.54 -25.35
C ALA A 68 12.41 4.02 -25.36
N ILE A 69 11.92 4.52 -26.50
CA ILE A 69 11.34 5.87 -26.59
C ILE A 69 10.05 5.94 -25.79
N ALA A 70 9.15 4.94 -25.93
CA ALA A 70 7.90 4.88 -25.18
C ALA A 70 8.13 4.87 -23.66
N THR A 71 9.17 4.16 -23.19
CA THR A 71 9.58 4.19 -21.79
C THR A 71 10.04 5.59 -21.37
N THR A 72 10.89 6.25 -22.15
CA THR A 72 11.37 7.60 -21.83
C THR A 72 10.23 8.62 -21.79
N ASP A 73 9.31 8.55 -22.75
CA ASP A 73 8.12 9.40 -22.80
C ASP A 73 7.16 9.09 -21.65
N GLY A 74 7.03 7.81 -21.31
CA GLY A 74 6.27 7.31 -20.17
C GLY A 74 6.79 7.83 -18.84
N ASP A 75 8.09 7.75 -18.60
CA ASP A 75 8.73 8.30 -17.39
C ASP A 75 8.48 9.81 -17.27
N ALA A 76 8.50 10.53 -18.40
CA ALA A 76 8.15 11.96 -18.42
C ALA A 76 6.68 12.19 -18.08
N CYS A 77 5.77 11.36 -18.57
CA CYS A 77 4.35 11.42 -18.21
C CYS A 77 4.13 11.16 -16.72
N ASP A 78 4.74 10.13 -16.14
CA ASP A 78 4.63 9.86 -14.70
C ASP A 78 5.14 11.05 -13.88
N ALA A 79 6.24 11.69 -14.27
CA ALA A 79 6.74 12.89 -13.62
C ALA A 79 5.76 14.07 -13.70
N GLU A 80 5.06 14.25 -14.83
CA GLU A 80 4.01 15.27 -14.98
C GLU A 80 2.81 14.99 -14.06
N LEU A 81 2.41 13.72 -13.94
CA LEU A 81 1.33 13.29 -13.04
C LEU A 81 1.70 13.51 -11.56
N VAL A 82 2.95 13.22 -11.17
CA VAL A 82 3.48 13.52 -9.82
C VAL A 82 3.45 15.02 -9.56
N ALA A 83 3.93 15.83 -10.50
CA ALA A 83 3.95 17.29 -10.36
C ALA A 83 2.54 17.90 -10.26
N ALA A 84 1.55 17.27 -10.90
CA ALA A 84 0.14 17.64 -10.81
C ALA A 84 -0.55 17.14 -9.52
N GLY A 85 0.13 16.29 -8.72
CA GLY A 85 -0.43 15.68 -7.52
C GLY A 85 -1.50 14.61 -7.80
N ILE A 86 -1.56 14.09 -9.02
CA ILE A 86 -2.48 13.01 -9.41
C ILE A 86 -1.98 11.67 -8.84
N VAL A 87 -0.66 11.48 -8.82
CA VAL A 87 -0.02 10.31 -8.23
C VAL A 87 0.96 10.70 -7.14
N PRO A 88 1.16 9.86 -6.11
CA PRO A 88 2.19 10.08 -5.09
C PRO A 88 3.59 10.13 -5.71
N ASP A 89 4.46 10.99 -5.16
CA ASP A 89 5.87 11.04 -5.54
C ASP A 89 6.60 9.79 -5.00
N PRO A 90 7.11 8.90 -5.86
CA PRO A 90 7.78 7.67 -5.42
C PRO A 90 9.12 7.94 -4.71
N SER A 91 9.70 9.13 -4.89
CA SER A 91 10.95 9.54 -4.22
C SER A 91 10.72 10.08 -2.81
N ARG A 92 9.46 10.39 -2.45
CA ARG A 92 9.10 10.79 -1.11
C ARG A 92 8.88 9.54 -0.26
N PRO A 93 9.59 9.36 0.86
CA PRO A 93 9.31 8.26 1.77
C PRO A 93 7.86 8.37 2.30
N PRO A 94 7.22 7.24 2.63
CA PRO A 94 5.87 7.26 3.19
C PRO A 94 5.84 8.07 4.49
N SER A 95 4.73 8.74 4.74
CA SER A 95 4.46 9.32 6.06
C SER A 95 4.39 8.22 7.13
N GLU A 96 4.56 8.60 8.40
CA GLU A 96 4.43 7.65 9.52
C GLU A 96 3.04 7.01 9.56
N GLU A 97 1.99 7.77 9.24
CA GLU A 97 0.61 7.28 9.20
C GLU A 97 0.41 6.23 8.10
N GLN A 98 0.91 6.49 6.89
CA GLN A 98 0.89 5.52 5.78
C GLN A 98 1.70 4.27 6.14
N ALA A 99 2.92 4.44 6.67
CA ALA A 99 3.73 3.31 7.09
C ALA A 99 3.03 2.48 8.17
N ARG A 100 2.26 3.11 9.06
CA ARG A 100 1.48 2.43 10.09
C ARG A 100 0.30 1.64 9.50
N ALA A 101 -0.46 2.24 8.59
CA ALA A 101 -1.55 1.56 7.91
C ALA A 101 -1.05 0.29 7.20
N ILE A 102 0.02 0.42 6.41
CA ILE A 102 0.62 -0.74 5.72
C ILE A 102 1.15 -1.77 6.72
N TYR A 103 1.81 -1.33 7.80
CA TYR A 103 2.30 -2.26 8.81
C TYR A 103 1.16 -3.05 9.45
N GLU A 104 0.02 -2.42 9.72
CA GLU A 104 -1.18 -3.09 10.25
C GLU A 104 -1.77 -4.09 9.26
N GLU A 105 -1.89 -3.76 7.98
CA GLU A 105 -2.30 -4.69 6.92
C GLU A 105 -1.38 -5.92 6.85
N LEU A 106 -0.06 -5.72 6.91
CA LEU A 106 0.90 -6.82 6.93
C LEU A 106 0.74 -7.72 8.16
N LEU A 107 0.30 -7.18 9.31
CA LEU A 107 -0.02 -8.00 10.48
C LEU A 107 -1.28 -8.83 10.26
N GLU A 108 -2.29 -8.31 9.57
CA GLU A 108 -3.50 -9.05 9.21
C GLU A 108 -3.19 -10.19 8.24
N THR A 109 -2.41 -9.93 7.19
CA THR A 109 -1.91 -10.98 6.28
C THR A 109 -1.14 -12.05 7.04
N ARG A 110 -0.30 -11.64 8.00
CA ARG A 110 0.44 -12.60 8.84
C ARG A 110 -0.50 -13.50 9.63
N VAL A 111 -1.59 -12.97 10.19
CA VAL A 111 -2.58 -13.78 10.92
C VAL A 111 -3.14 -14.87 10.01
N CYS A 112 -3.58 -14.51 8.80
CA CYS A 112 -4.06 -15.49 7.81
C CYS A 112 -3.01 -16.56 7.51
N LEU A 113 -1.75 -16.16 7.31
CA LEU A 113 -0.67 -17.08 6.98
C LEU A 113 -0.40 -18.08 8.11
N VAL A 114 -0.38 -17.62 9.36
CA VAL A 114 -0.21 -18.48 10.54
C VAL A 114 -1.38 -19.45 10.69
N GLU A 115 -2.61 -18.98 10.51
CA GLU A 115 -3.83 -19.81 10.59
C GLU A 115 -3.86 -20.91 9.52
N ASN A 116 -3.32 -20.62 8.33
CA ASN A 116 -3.19 -21.59 7.23
C ASN A 116 -1.91 -22.45 7.31
N GLY A 117 -1.13 -22.31 8.38
CA GLY A 117 0.04 -23.16 8.64
C GLY A 117 1.29 -22.78 7.82
N TYR A 118 1.33 -21.60 7.22
CA TYR A 118 2.52 -21.11 6.52
C TYR A 118 3.59 -20.63 7.52
N PRO A 119 4.88 -20.91 7.24
CA PRO A 119 5.97 -20.43 8.08
C PRO A 119 6.23 -18.94 7.84
N VAL A 120 5.89 -18.10 8.82
CA VAL A 120 6.14 -16.65 8.76
C VAL A 120 7.32 -16.24 9.63
N SER A 121 8.02 -15.20 9.20
CA SER A 121 9.11 -14.59 9.97
C SER A 121 8.62 -13.90 11.25
N GLU A 122 9.59 -13.60 12.13
CA GLU A 122 9.35 -12.79 13.33
C GLU A 122 8.96 -11.37 12.93
N VAL A 123 8.03 -10.78 13.68
CA VAL A 123 7.48 -9.46 13.44
C VAL A 123 8.39 -8.41 14.08
N PRO A 124 8.91 -7.42 13.33
CA PRO A 124 9.67 -6.32 13.90
C PRO A 124 8.77 -5.41 14.76
N SER A 125 9.32 -4.47 15.53
CA SER A 125 8.48 -3.39 16.07
C SER A 125 8.09 -2.42 14.95
N PHE A 126 7.04 -1.62 15.13
CA PHE A 126 6.67 -0.59 14.15
C PHE A 126 7.81 0.39 13.92
N GLU A 127 8.54 0.79 14.97
CA GLU A 127 9.68 1.69 14.85
C GLU A 127 10.81 1.09 14.00
N ALA A 128 11.09 -0.21 14.17
CA ALA A 128 12.09 -0.91 13.37
C ALA A 128 11.64 -1.04 11.90
N TYR A 129 10.35 -1.34 11.66
CA TYR A 129 9.77 -1.39 10.33
C TYR A 129 9.81 -0.02 9.62
N PHE A 130 9.44 1.05 10.33
CA PHE A 130 9.42 2.40 9.77
C PHE A 130 10.83 2.92 9.50
N ASP A 131 11.79 2.65 10.39
CA ASP A 131 13.20 3.00 10.16
C ASP A 131 13.76 2.30 8.92
N GLU A 132 13.45 1.02 8.72
CA GLU A 132 13.80 0.28 7.50
C GLU A 132 13.15 0.88 6.25
N ARG A 133 11.89 1.32 6.31
CA ARG A 133 11.20 2.00 5.20
C ARG A 133 11.83 3.35 4.84
N LEU A 134 12.36 4.08 5.82
CA LEU A 134 12.97 5.41 5.61
C LEU A 134 14.44 5.33 5.17
N ASN A 135 15.18 4.39 5.74
CA ASN A 135 16.64 4.35 5.67
C ASN A 135 17.20 3.10 4.99
N GLY A 136 16.35 2.11 4.68
CA GLY A 136 16.74 0.87 4.01
C GLY A 136 17.10 1.09 2.54
N SER A 137 18.10 0.35 2.09
CA SER A 137 18.46 0.22 0.67
C SER A 137 17.55 -0.79 -0.04
N GLU A 138 17.57 -0.81 -1.38
CA GLU A 138 16.86 -1.86 -2.15
C GLU A 138 17.42 -3.28 -1.89
N GLU A 139 18.66 -3.37 -1.38
CA GLU A 139 19.28 -4.63 -0.97
C GLU A 139 18.79 -5.09 0.40
N ASP A 140 18.29 -4.17 1.22
CA ASP A 140 17.67 -4.48 2.50
C ASP A 140 16.28 -5.05 2.22
N ARG A 141 16.12 -6.34 2.52
CA ARG A 141 14.86 -7.06 2.37
C ARG A 141 13.85 -6.51 3.38
N ARG A 142 13.11 -5.48 2.97
CA ARG A 142 11.99 -4.92 3.73
C ARG A 142 11.13 -6.05 4.28
N TRP A 143 10.86 -6.00 5.58
CA TRP A 143 10.05 -7.02 6.20
C TRP A 143 8.67 -7.12 5.54
N THR A 144 8.28 -8.33 5.18
CA THR A 144 6.94 -8.73 4.76
C THR A 144 6.65 -10.12 5.35
N PRO A 145 5.42 -10.43 5.77
CA PRO A 145 5.06 -11.75 6.29
C PRO A 145 5.19 -12.84 5.22
N LEU A 146 5.21 -12.48 3.92
CA LEU A 146 5.48 -13.39 2.80
C LEU A 146 6.98 -13.68 2.59
N ALA A 147 7.88 -12.96 3.25
CA ALA A 147 9.28 -13.34 3.35
C ALA A 147 9.38 -14.51 4.33
N LEU A 148 8.99 -15.70 3.87
CA LEU A 148 8.94 -16.93 4.65
C LEU A 148 10.30 -17.19 5.31
N SER A 149 10.30 -17.51 6.61
CA SER A 149 11.53 -17.73 7.36
C SER A 149 12.16 -19.09 7.06
N GLY A 150 13.13 -19.15 6.16
CA GLY A 150 13.92 -20.35 5.86
C GLY A 150 14.35 -20.45 4.40
N ASP A 151 15.26 -21.39 4.10
CA ASP A 151 15.66 -21.81 2.75
C ASP A 151 14.43 -21.82 1.83
N PRO A 152 14.52 -21.25 0.60
CA PRO A 152 13.38 -20.61 -0.07
C PRO A 152 12.17 -21.51 0.06
N GLY A 153 11.20 -21.10 0.90
CA GLY A 153 9.89 -21.72 0.90
C GLY A 153 9.47 -21.70 -0.56
N ASP A 154 9.35 -22.89 -1.16
CA ASP A 154 9.27 -23.09 -2.61
C ASP A 154 8.49 -21.92 -3.22
N GLU A 155 8.93 -21.30 -4.31
CA GLU A 155 8.18 -20.19 -4.94
C GLU A 155 6.69 -20.54 -5.12
N ALA A 156 6.37 -21.84 -5.24
CA ALA A 156 5.04 -22.42 -5.18
C ALA A 156 4.28 -22.18 -3.86
N MET A 157 4.92 -22.33 -2.70
CA MET A 157 4.38 -22.01 -1.38
C MET A 157 4.15 -20.51 -1.20
N ALA A 158 5.11 -19.66 -1.60
CA ALA A 158 4.92 -18.20 -1.55
C ALA A 158 3.76 -17.77 -2.47
N ARG A 159 3.67 -18.36 -3.66
CA ARG A 159 2.53 -18.14 -4.57
C ARG A 159 1.21 -18.65 -3.99
N ALA A 160 1.19 -19.81 -3.36
CA ALA A 160 -0.02 -20.35 -2.73
C ALA A 160 -0.47 -19.49 -1.53
N ALA A 161 0.47 -19.02 -0.72
CA ALA A 161 0.25 -18.10 0.38
C ALA A 161 -0.40 -16.79 -0.09
N HIS A 162 0.14 -16.18 -1.16
CA HIS A 162 -0.42 -14.99 -1.79
C HIS A 162 -1.88 -15.22 -2.24
N LEU A 163 -2.16 -16.33 -2.93
CA LEU A 163 -3.52 -16.66 -3.39
C LEU A 163 -4.52 -16.92 -2.26
N VAL A 164 -4.06 -17.38 -1.09
CA VAL A 164 -4.94 -17.71 0.04
C VAL A 164 -5.16 -16.50 0.96
N CYS A 165 -4.15 -15.63 1.12
CA CYS A 165 -4.15 -14.60 2.16
C CYS A 165 -4.10 -13.16 1.65
N GLU A 166 -3.89 -12.91 0.35
CA GLU A 166 -3.91 -11.56 -0.22
C GLU A 166 -4.97 -11.38 -1.32
N ALA A 167 -5.68 -12.45 -1.71
CA ALA A 167 -6.63 -12.41 -2.83
C ALA A 167 -8.03 -11.84 -2.49
N ASP A 168 -8.29 -11.45 -1.24
CA ASP A 168 -9.62 -11.07 -0.75
C ASP A 168 -9.91 -9.55 -0.72
N ASP A 169 -8.97 -8.67 -1.11
CA ASP A 169 -9.20 -7.21 -1.17
C ASP A 169 -9.93 -6.72 -2.43
N ASN A 170 -10.61 -7.61 -3.17
CA ASN A 170 -11.54 -7.23 -4.26
C ASN A 170 -13.02 -7.42 -3.84
N GLY A 171 -13.36 -6.96 -2.63
CA GLY A 171 -14.74 -6.91 -2.11
C GLY A 171 -15.50 -5.67 -2.55
#